data_AF-A0A562Q4G8-F1
#
_entry.id   AF-A0A562Q4G8-F1
#
_cell.length_a   1.000
_cell.length_b   1.000
_cell.length_c   1.000
_cell.angle_alpha   90.00
_cell.angle_beta   90.00
_cell.angle_gamma   90.00
#
_symmetry.space_group_name_H-M   'P 1'
#
loop_
_entity.id
_entity.type
_entity.pdbx_description
1 polymer ?
#
loop_
_entity_poly.entity_id
_entity_poly.type
_entity_poly.pdbx_seq_one_letter_code
_entity_poly.pdbx_strand_id
1 'polypeptide(L)'
;MSGPGDVDAAGITQELTAEVSGSGDLEVKDLHAEKVSATLSGPGGVELQGRSRELRAQVSGSGNLEACELNVESASATLTGPGNGCIAGTIRKFEAQVRGSGDLEARGLQTKSVRVELSGPGDMQLSGTTGMLEASINGSGSIDGRELEADNANVSVRGPGTATVNVRGKAGAQGRADATQARLVTIDRRGTREAQ
;
A
#
# COMPACT_ATOMS: atom_id res chain seq x y z
N MET A 1 9.19 -22.18 1.56
CA MET A 1 10.33 -22.98 1.07
C MET A 1 11.60 -22.26 1.48
N SER A 2 12.47 -22.91 2.26
CA SER A 2 13.72 -22.31 2.76
C SER A 2 14.88 -22.82 1.92
N GLY A 3 15.41 -21.97 1.04
CA GLY A 3 16.55 -22.28 0.18
C GLY A 3 16.83 -21.12 -0.79
N PRO A 4 18.06 -20.99 -1.32
CA PRO A 4 18.39 -20.01 -2.36
C PRO A 4 17.88 -20.45 -3.74
N GLY A 5 16.66 -21.01 -3.79
CA GLY A 5 16.05 -21.54 -5.01
C GLY A 5 14.92 -20.63 -5.46
N ASP A 6 15.00 -20.21 -6.71
CA ASP A 6 13.92 -19.46 -7.36
C ASP A 6 12.74 -20.40 -7.59
N VAL A 7 11.54 -19.88 -7.36
CA VAL A 7 10.29 -20.62 -7.51
C VAL A 7 9.48 -19.95 -8.61
N ASP A 8 9.40 -20.63 -9.75
CA ASP A 8 8.46 -20.30 -10.81
C ASP A 8 7.18 -21.12 -10.62
N ALA A 9 6.05 -20.44 -10.46
CA ALA A 9 4.72 -21.07 -10.45
C ALA A 9 3.81 -20.43 -11.50
N ALA A 10 3.05 -21.23 -12.22
CA ALA A 10 2.08 -20.74 -13.21
C ALA A 10 0.76 -21.50 -13.11
N GLY A 11 -0.35 -20.83 -13.45
CA GLY A 11 -1.67 -21.48 -13.57
C GLY A 11 -2.31 -21.88 -12.23
N ILE A 12 -2.06 -21.13 -11.15
CA ILE A 12 -2.69 -21.37 -9.85
C ILE A 12 -4.13 -20.82 -9.88
N THR A 13 -5.12 -21.70 -9.67
CA THR A 13 -6.54 -21.40 -9.95
C THR A 13 -7.44 -21.25 -8.70
N GLN A 14 -6.92 -21.54 -7.50
CA GLN A 14 -7.73 -21.52 -6.27
C GLN A 14 -7.08 -20.70 -5.16
N GLU A 15 -6.05 -21.23 -4.51
CA GLU A 15 -5.34 -20.54 -3.45
C GLU A 15 -3.84 -20.69 -3.65
N LEU A 16 -3.11 -19.58 -3.52
CA LEU A 16 -1.66 -19.56 -3.49
C LEU A 16 -1.22 -19.24 -2.06
N THR A 17 -0.47 -20.14 -1.44
CA THR A 17 0.31 -19.83 -0.24
C THR A 17 1.77 -19.97 -0.59
N ALA A 18 2.48 -18.84 -0.57
CA ALA A 18 3.90 -18.79 -0.85
C ALA A 18 4.64 -18.24 0.37
N GLU A 19 5.64 -18.98 0.81
CA GLU A 19 6.54 -18.57 1.87
C GLU A 19 7.95 -18.61 1.32
N VAL A 20 8.59 -17.45 1.23
CA VAL A 20 9.94 -17.27 0.71
C VAL A 20 10.82 -16.87 1.88
N SER A 21 11.83 -17.68 2.18
CA SER A 21 12.82 -17.36 3.21
C SER A 21 14.24 -17.48 2.65
N GLY A 22 15.06 -16.47 2.93
CA GLY A 22 16.40 -16.33 2.36
C GLY A 22 16.44 -15.37 1.18
N SER A 23 17.24 -15.68 0.18
CA SER A 23 17.54 -14.81 -0.98
C SER A 23 16.96 -15.31 -2.30
N GLY A 24 16.06 -16.31 -2.27
CA GLY A 24 15.40 -16.80 -3.47
C GLY A 24 14.27 -15.87 -3.91
N ASP A 25 13.99 -15.86 -5.21
CA ASP A 25 12.92 -15.08 -5.80
C ASP A 25 11.71 -15.98 -6.11
N LEU A 26 10.51 -15.43 -5.95
CA LEU A 26 9.27 -16.09 -6.34
C LEU A 26 8.66 -15.31 -7.49
N GLU A 27 8.50 -15.97 -8.63
CA GLU A 27 7.82 -15.39 -9.78
C GLU A 27 6.57 -16.23 -10.09
N VAL A 28 5.42 -15.57 -10.10
CA VAL A 28 4.15 -16.22 -10.42
C VAL A 28 3.44 -15.50 -11.54
N LYS A 29 3.39 -16.16 -12.70
CA LYS A 29 2.70 -15.67 -13.89
C LYS A 29 1.34 -16.33 -14.07
N ASP A 30 0.43 -15.64 -14.76
CA ASP A 30 -0.93 -16.11 -15.06
C ASP A 30 -1.71 -16.58 -13.82
N LEU A 31 -1.50 -15.91 -12.68
CA LEU A 31 -2.18 -16.20 -11.43
C LEU A 31 -3.68 -15.96 -11.57
N HIS A 32 -4.50 -16.94 -11.19
CA HIS A 32 -5.97 -16.85 -11.19
C HIS A 32 -6.51 -17.42 -9.87
N ALA A 33 -6.13 -16.83 -8.75
CA ALA A 33 -6.51 -17.35 -7.43
C ALA A 33 -7.71 -16.58 -6.84
N GLU A 34 -8.48 -17.21 -5.97
CA GLU A 34 -9.38 -16.47 -5.08
C GLU A 34 -8.58 -15.77 -3.98
N LYS A 35 -7.54 -16.43 -3.47
CA LYS A 35 -6.73 -15.90 -2.37
C LYS A 35 -5.24 -16.17 -2.58
N VAL A 36 -4.45 -15.15 -2.33
CA VAL A 36 -2.99 -15.20 -2.41
C VAL A 36 -2.43 -14.77 -1.07
N SER A 37 -1.66 -15.63 -0.42
CA SER A 37 -0.91 -15.33 0.80
C SER A 37 0.57 -15.46 0.49
N ALA A 38 1.29 -14.34 0.45
CA ALA A 38 2.71 -14.27 0.19
C ALA A 38 3.44 -13.76 1.44
N THR A 39 4.32 -14.58 2.00
CA THR A 39 5.18 -14.21 3.12
C THR A 39 6.63 -14.26 2.67
N LEU A 40 7.32 -13.13 2.75
CA LEU A 40 8.72 -12.97 2.35
C LEU A 40 9.55 -12.59 3.58
N SER A 41 10.61 -13.35 3.84
CA SER A 41 11.55 -13.13 4.94
C SER A 41 12.98 -13.21 4.44
N GLY A 42 13.61 -12.05 4.22
CA GLY A 42 14.97 -11.95 3.69
C GLY A 42 15.12 -10.91 2.59
N PRO A 43 16.23 -10.93 1.84
CA PRO A 43 16.49 -10.01 0.75
C PRO A 43 15.89 -10.39 -0.62
N GLY A 44 15.26 -11.56 -0.78
CA GLY A 44 14.67 -12.00 -2.06
C GLY A 44 13.46 -11.18 -2.52
N GLY A 45 12.87 -11.53 -3.66
CA GLY A 45 11.72 -10.85 -4.26
C GLY A 45 10.49 -11.74 -4.42
N VAL A 46 9.33 -11.11 -4.55
CA VAL A 46 8.08 -11.76 -4.94
C VAL A 46 7.45 -10.95 -6.08
N GLU A 47 7.33 -11.55 -7.25
CA GLU A 47 6.63 -11.00 -8.41
C GLU A 47 5.36 -11.80 -8.68
N LEU A 48 4.21 -11.12 -8.77
CA LEU A 48 2.91 -11.72 -8.99
C LEU A 48 2.22 -11.01 -10.16
N GLN A 49 1.82 -11.79 -11.17
CA GLN A 49 1.09 -11.31 -12.35
C GLN A 49 -0.19 -12.10 -12.55
N GLY A 50 -1.29 -11.42 -12.91
CA GLY A 50 -2.58 -12.06 -13.21
C GLY A 50 -3.76 -11.40 -12.49
N ARG A 51 -4.62 -12.20 -11.84
CA ARG A 51 -5.79 -11.74 -11.09
C ARG A 51 -5.94 -12.51 -9.78
N SER A 52 -6.34 -11.80 -8.72
CA SER A 52 -6.76 -12.41 -7.46
C SER A 52 -7.96 -11.68 -6.86
N ARG A 53 -8.84 -12.36 -6.12
CA ARG A 53 -9.82 -11.63 -5.29
C ARG A 53 -9.18 -11.05 -4.04
N GLU A 54 -8.35 -11.81 -3.36
CA GLU A 54 -7.67 -11.40 -2.13
C GLU A 54 -6.15 -11.56 -2.23
N LEU A 55 -5.41 -10.54 -1.80
CA LEU A 55 -3.97 -10.58 -1.64
C LEU A 55 -3.62 -10.24 -0.19
N ARG A 56 -2.88 -11.13 0.46
CA ARG A 56 -2.21 -10.89 1.73
C ARG A 56 -0.72 -11.01 1.52
N ALA A 57 -0.01 -9.89 1.57
CA ALA A 57 1.43 -9.85 1.44
C ALA A 57 2.08 -9.41 2.76
N GLN A 58 3.06 -10.16 3.22
CA GLN A 58 3.86 -9.84 4.40
C GLN A 58 5.33 -9.92 4.03
N VAL A 59 6.01 -8.78 4.03
CA VAL A 59 7.43 -8.68 3.71
C VAL A 59 8.18 -8.26 4.95
N SER A 60 9.19 -9.04 5.34
CA SER A 60 10.08 -8.76 6.46
C SER A 60 11.54 -8.87 6.03
N GLY A 61 12.28 -7.77 6.07
CA GLY A 61 13.64 -7.67 5.57
C GLY A 61 13.79 -6.61 4.49
N SER A 62 14.72 -6.84 3.56
CA SER A 62 15.04 -5.92 2.46
C SER A 62 14.48 -6.39 1.11
N GLY A 63 13.62 -7.41 1.12
CA GLY A 63 13.03 -7.97 -0.08
C GLY A 63 11.93 -7.09 -0.67
N ASN A 64 11.63 -7.31 -1.95
CA ASN A 64 10.67 -6.51 -2.71
C ASN A 64 9.41 -7.30 -3.06
N LEU A 65 8.26 -6.62 -3.07
CA LEU A 65 6.99 -7.17 -3.54
C LEU A 65 6.54 -6.43 -4.80
N GLU A 66 6.49 -7.14 -5.92
CA GLU A 66 6.00 -6.64 -7.20
C GLU A 66 4.65 -7.30 -7.55
N ALA A 67 3.55 -6.64 -7.17
CA ALA A 67 2.19 -7.02 -7.53
C ALA A 67 1.51 -5.91 -8.34
N CYS A 68 2.30 -5.10 -9.06
CA CYS A 68 1.81 -4.07 -9.97
C CYS A 68 1.01 -4.64 -11.15
N GLU A 69 1.28 -5.88 -11.53
CA GLU A 69 0.62 -6.57 -12.65
C GLU A 69 -0.42 -7.60 -12.17
N LEU A 70 -0.68 -7.65 -10.87
CA LEU A 70 -1.72 -8.48 -10.28
C LEU A 70 -2.98 -7.67 -10.05
N ASN A 71 -4.06 -7.93 -10.79
CA ASN A 71 -5.33 -7.25 -10.54
C ASN A 71 -6.02 -7.86 -9.31
N VAL A 72 -6.01 -7.13 -8.20
CA VAL A 72 -6.63 -7.56 -6.93
C VAL A 72 -7.91 -6.79 -6.58
N GLU A 73 -8.90 -7.48 -6.01
CA GLU A 73 -10.12 -6.82 -5.48
C GLU A 73 -9.97 -6.40 -4.01
N SER A 74 -9.19 -7.13 -3.20
CA SER A 74 -8.88 -6.80 -1.81
C SER A 74 -7.41 -7.06 -1.52
N ALA A 75 -6.72 -6.10 -0.92
CA ALA A 75 -5.30 -6.24 -0.60
C ALA A 75 -5.01 -5.82 0.85
N SER A 76 -4.20 -6.64 1.52
CA SER A 76 -3.59 -6.35 2.81
C SER A 76 -2.08 -6.52 2.69
N ALA A 77 -1.32 -5.46 2.90
CA ALA A 77 0.14 -5.46 2.79
C ALA A 77 0.80 -5.07 4.11
N THR A 78 1.80 -5.80 4.55
CA THR A 78 2.62 -5.45 5.72
C THR A 78 4.08 -5.53 5.34
N LEU A 79 4.75 -4.38 5.29
CA LEU A 79 6.16 -4.26 4.94
C LEU A 79 6.94 -3.84 6.18
N THR A 80 7.92 -4.64 6.57
CA THR A 80 8.80 -4.36 7.72
C THR A 80 10.26 -4.43 7.27
N GLY A 81 10.93 -3.27 7.25
CA GLY A 81 12.31 -3.13 6.81
C GLY A 81 12.47 -2.07 5.72
N PRO A 82 13.59 -2.09 4.98
CA PRO A 82 13.84 -1.19 3.87
C PRO A 82 13.29 -1.66 2.51
N GLY A 83 12.61 -2.82 2.45
CA GLY A 83 12.08 -3.37 1.20
C GLY A 83 10.88 -2.60 0.65
N ASN A 84 10.70 -2.65 -0.67
CA ASN A 84 9.66 -1.91 -1.38
C ASN A 84 8.47 -2.81 -1.77
N GLY A 85 7.30 -2.21 -1.93
CA GLY A 85 6.11 -2.90 -2.40
C GLY A 85 5.37 -2.12 -3.49
N CYS A 86 4.84 -2.83 -4.47
CA CYS A 86 3.87 -2.30 -5.41
C CYS A 86 2.66 -3.22 -5.49
N ILE A 87 1.47 -2.64 -5.44
CA ILE A 87 0.21 -3.36 -5.62
C ILE A 87 -0.66 -2.54 -6.56
N ALA A 88 -1.21 -3.17 -7.60
CA ALA A 88 -2.21 -2.52 -8.45
C ALA A 88 -3.50 -3.35 -8.52
N GLY A 89 -4.53 -2.82 -9.17
CA GLY A 89 -5.74 -3.57 -9.47
C GLY A 89 -7.00 -2.73 -9.38
N THR A 90 -8.15 -3.39 -9.28
CA THR A 90 -9.44 -2.74 -9.01
C THR A 90 -9.79 -2.94 -7.55
N ILE A 91 -9.01 -2.30 -6.67
CA ILE A 91 -8.98 -2.62 -5.25
C ILE A 91 -10.18 -1.99 -4.57
N ARG A 92 -11.10 -2.80 -4.05
CA ARG A 92 -12.29 -2.39 -3.29
C ARG A 92 -12.06 -2.28 -1.79
N LYS A 93 -11.03 -2.98 -1.28
CA LYS A 93 -10.59 -2.91 0.13
C LYS A 93 -9.06 -2.92 0.19
N PHE A 94 -8.47 -1.92 0.84
CA PHE A 94 -7.03 -1.78 0.97
C PHE A 94 -6.62 -1.46 2.40
N GLU A 95 -5.69 -2.25 2.91
CA GLU A 95 -5.03 -2.03 4.20
C GLU A 95 -3.53 -2.20 4.03
N ALA A 96 -2.75 -1.19 4.40
CA ALA A 96 -1.31 -1.26 4.31
C ALA A 96 -0.63 -0.77 5.58
N GLN A 97 0.41 -1.48 5.98
CA GLN A 97 1.27 -1.09 7.09
C GLN A 97 2.72 -1.17 6.66
N VAL A 98 3.42 -0.03 6.72
CA VAL A 98 4.84 0.10 6.41
C VAL A 98 5.58 0.48 7.68
N ARG A 99 6.55 -0.35 8.06
CA ARG A 99 7.40 -0.17 9.25
C ARG A 99 8.86 -0.20 8.84
N GLY A 100 9.50 0.96 8.76
CA GLY A 100 10.88 1.10 8.34
C GLY A 100 11.06 2.21 7.32
N SER A 101 12.01 2.01 6.41
CA SER A 101 12.42 2.96 5.39
C SER A 101 12.05 2.53 3.97
N GLY A 102 11.25 1.46 3.84
CA GLY A 102 10.77 0.99 2.55
C GLY A 102 9.58 1.79 2.05
N ASP A 103 9.36 1.72 0.74
CA ASP A 103 8.30 2.46 0.07
C ASP A 103 7.16 1.52 -0.37
N LEU A 104 5.94 2.04 -0.42
CA LEU A 104 4.78 1.30 -0.92
C LEU A 104 3.99 2.11 -1.94
N GLU A 105 3.82 1.53 -3.12
CA GLU A 105 2.97 2.06 -4.17
C GLU A 105 1.68 1.25 -4.29
N ALA A 106 0.52 1.93 -4.23
CA ALA A 106 -0.79 1.32 -4.43
C ALA A 106 -1.55 2.04 -5.55
N ARG A 107 -1.82 1.33 -6.65
CA ARG A 107 -2.47 1.87 -7.85
C ARG A 107 -3.86 1.29 -8.08
N GLY A 108 -4.77 2.11 -8.60
CA GLY A 108 -6.12 1.66 -8.99
C GLY A 108 -7.07 1.41 -7.81
N LEU A 109 -6.87 2.13 -6.70
CA LEU A 109 -7.78 2.08 -5.56
C LEU A 109 -9.19 2.52 -6.00
N GLN A 110 -10.21 1.73 -5.68
CA GLN A 110 -11.63 2.01 -5.88
C GLN A 110 -12.40 1.56 -4.63
N THR A 111 -12.00 2.08 -3.47
CA THR A 111 -12.45 1.57 -2.17
C THR A 111 -13.47 2.50 -1.52
N LYS A 112 -14.25 1.99 -0.58
CA LYS A 112 -15.03 2.87 0.32
C LYS A 112 -14.15 3.46 1.44
N SER A 113 -13.16 2.70 1.87
CA SER A 113 -12.24 3.07 2.94
C SER A 113 -10.85 2.54 2.65
N VAL A 114 -9.83 3.39 2.79
CA VAL A 114 -8.41 3.04 2.79
C VAL A 114 -7.87 3.23 4.18
N ARG A 115 -7.14 2.24 4.71
CA ARG A 115 -6.35 2.39 5.94
C ARG A 115 -4.87 2.21 5.63
N VAL A 116 -4.07 3.21 5.99
CA VAL A 116 -2.61 3.16 5.83
C VAL A 116 -1.91 3.59 7.10
N GLU A 117 -0.90 2.82 7.50
CA GLU A 117 -0.06 3.11 8.65
C GLU A 117 1.40 3.15 8.23
N LEU A 118 2.03 4.32 8.36
CA LEU A 118 3.45 4.54 8.13
C LEU A 118 4.16 4.70 9.47
N SER A 119 5.21 3.93 9.69
CA SER A 119 6.08 4.07 10.86
C SER A 119 7.53 4.06 10.44
N GLY A 120 8.17 5.23 10.44
CA GLY A 120 9.56 5.39 10.00
C GLY A 120 9.74 6.49 8.93
N PRO A 121 10.89 6.47 8.23
CA PRO A 121 11.22 7.46 7.20
C PRO A 121 10.75 7.11 5.76
N GLY A 122 10.16 5.94 5.51
CA GLY A 122 9.73 5.54 4.15
C GLY A 122 8.55 6.35 3.61
N ASP A 123 8.21 6.15 2.33
CA ASP A 123 7.14 6.88 1.65
C ASP A 123 6.02 5.95 1.14
N MET A 124 4.80 6.49 1.01
CA MET A 124 3.69 5.75 0.39
C MET A 124 3.02 6.56 -0.71
N GLN A 125 2.89 5.98 -1.90
CA GLN A 125 2.19 6.57 -3.04
C GLN A 125 0.85 5.85 -3.24
N LEU A 126 -0.24 6.61 -3.27
CA LEU A 126 -1.59 6.07 -3.45
C LEU A 126 -2.27 6.75 -4.65
N SER A 127 -2.89 5.96 -5.53
CA SER A 127 -3.69 6.48 -6.66
C SER A 127 -5.03 5.77 -6.84
N GLY A 128 -6.03 6.52 -7.29
CA GLY A 128 -7.40 6.04 -7.52
C GLY A 128 -8.48 6.90 -6.87
N THR A 129 -9.52 6.27 -6.35
CA THR A 129 -10.65 6.92 -5.67
C THR A 129 -11.00 6.20 -4.37
N THR A 130 -11.33 6.96 -3.32
CA THR A 130 -11.83 6.41 -2.07
C THR A 130 -12.89 7.28 -1.40
N GLY A 131 -13.78 6.68 -0.61
CA GLY A 131 -14.74 7.44 0.21
C GLY A 131 -14.08 8.01 1.47
N MET A 132 -13.22 7.25 2.14
CA MET A 132 -12.57 7.64 3.39
C MET A 132 -11.12 7.15 3.42
N LEU A 133 -10.18 8.08 3.51
CA LEU A 133 -8.77 7.78 3.77
C LEU A 133 -8.47 7.93 5.26
N GLU A 134 -8.06 6.86 5.92
CA GLU A 134 -7.52 6.88 7.27
C GLU A 134 -6.01 6.63 7.21
N ALA A 135 -5.22 7.67 7.46
CA ALA A 135 -3.76 7.60 7.39
C ALA A 135 -3.12 7.98 8.72
N SER A 136 -2.18 7.15 9.17
CA SER A 136 -1.42 7.37 10.41
C SER A 136 0.07 7.35 10.09
N ILE A 137 0.74 8.49 10.26
CA ILE A 137 2.18 8.61 10.08
C ILE A 137 2.85 8.76 11.44
N ASN A 138 3.79 7.89 11.76
CA ASN A 138 4.58 7.92 12.98
C ASN A 138 6.06 7.94 12.59
N GLY A 139 6.61 9.13 12.35
CA GLY A 139 7.98 9.29 11.86
C GLY A 139 8.19 10.49 10.96
N SER A 140 9.22 10.40 10.12
CA SER A 140 9.64 11.43 9.17
C SER A 140 9.21 11.15 7.73
N GLY A 141 8.62 9.99 7.46
CA GLY A 141 8.16 9.60 6.14
C GLY A 141 6.96 10.40 5.64
N SER A 142 6.63 10.24 4.37
CA SER A 142 5.53 10.96 3.73
C SER A 142 4.51 10.05 3.05
N ILE A 143 3.28 10.54 2.93
CA ILE A 143 2.23 9.89 2.14
C ILE A 143 1.86 10.82 1.00
N ASP A 144 1.95 10.33 -0.22
CA ASP A 144 1.54 11.02 -1.44
C ASP A 144 0.30 10.37 -2.05
N GLY A 145 -0.85 10.96 -1.77
CA GLY A 145 -2.15 10.65 -2.36
C GLY A 145 -2.64 11.76 -3.29
N ARG A 146 -1.74 12.46 -4.01
CA ARG A 146 -2.14 13.46 -5.03
C ARG A 146 -3.07 12.89 -6.09
N GLU A 147 -2.81 11.65 -6.50
CA GLU A 147 -3.59 10.91 -7.48
C GLU A 147 -4.72 10.08 -6.85
N LEU A 148 -4.91 10.15 -5.53
CA LEU A 148 -5.99 9.49 -4.81
C LEU A 148 -7.09 10.50 -4.49
N GLU A 149 -8.20 10.47 -5.23
CA GLU A 149 -9.38 11.28 -4.92
C GLU A 149 -10.15 10.68 -3.74
N ALA A 150 -10.03 11.28 -2.56
CA ALA A 150 -10.75 10.89 -1.36
C ALA A 150 -11.97 11.79 -1.12
N ASP A 151 -13.15 11.25 -0.78
CA ASP A 151 -14.26 12.11 -0.36
C ASP A 151 -13.99 12.74 1.02
N ASN A 152 -13.40 11.97 1.94
CA ASN A 152 -12.93 12.45 3.24
C ASN A 152 -11.56 11.86 3.55
N ALA A 153 -10.73 12.61 4.27
CA ALA A 153 -9.45 12.10 4.77
C ALA A 153 -9.29 12.45 6.25
N ASN A 154 -8.97 11.45 7.06
CA ASN A 154 -8.54 11.59 8.43
C ASN A 154 -7.07 11.19 8.50
N VAL A 155 -6.20 12.19 8.66
CA VAL A 155 -4.76 11.96 8.67
C VAL A 155 -4.16 12.44 9.97
N SER A 156 -3.48 11.53 10.67
CA SER A 156 -2.77 11.81 11.91
C SER A 156 -1.27 11.69 11.69
N VAL A 157 -0.55 12.81 11.79
CA VAL A 157 0.90 12.84 11.63
C VAL A 157 1.57 13.11 12.98
N ARG A 158 2.31 12.11 13.46
CA ARG A 158 3.14 12.17 14.67
C ARG A 158 4.62 12.10 14.27
N GLY A 159 5.22 13.27 14.09
CA GLY A 159 6.63 13.40 13.72
C GLY A 159 6.85 14.55 12.73
N PRO A 160 8.04 14.66 12.13
CA PRO A 160 8.34 15.67 11.12
C PRO A 160 7.82 15.33 9.71
N GLY A 161 7.19 14.17 9.50
CA GLY A 161 6.65 13.75 8.21
C GLY A 161 5.49 14.60 7.68
N THR A 162 5.05 14.30 6.45
CA THR A 162 3.96 15.03 5.78
C THR A 162 3.04 14.10 5.00
N ALA A 163 1.76 14.44 4.87
CA ALA A 163 0.83 13.71 4.04
C ALA A 163 0.15 14.66 3.05
N THR A 164 0.28 14.42 1.76
CA THR A 164 -0.43 15.17 0.73
C THR A 164 -1.55 14.30 0.17
N VAL A 165 -2.79 14.79 0.22
CA VAL A 165 -3.98 14.03 -0.16
C VAL A 165 -4.91 14.90 -0.98
N ASN A 166 -5.52 14.35 -2.02
CA ASN A 166 -6.54 15.03 -2.82
C ASN A 166 -7.93 14.72 -2.26
N VAL A 167 -8.60 15.71 -1.67
CA VAL A 167 -9.93 15.53 -1.07
C VAL A 167 -11.01 16.32 -1.77
N ARG A 168 -12.17 15.71 -2.04
CA ARG A 168 -13.38 16.39 -2.54
C ARG A 168 -14.25 17.00 -1.45
N GLY A 169 -14.20 16.43 -0.24
CA GLY A 169 -14.95 16.89 0.92
C GLY A 169 -14.04 17.42 2.03
N LYS A 170 -14.19 16.88 3.26
CA LYS A 170 -13.47 17.37 4.44
C LYS A 170 -12.14 16.63 4.57
N ALA A 171 -11.01 17.35 4.48
CA ALA A 171 -9.73 16.91 5.03
C ALA A 171 -9.69 17.31 6.51
N GLY A 172 -9.66 16.33 7.40
CA GLY A 172 -9.53 16.54 8.83
C GLY A 172 -8.13 16.17 9.31
N ALA A 173 -7.33 17.17 9.66
CA ALA A 173 -6.40 17.07 10.79
C ALA A 173 -6.84 18.13 11.80
N GLN A 174 -7.59 17.72 12.83
CA GLN A 174 -8.12 18.57 13.90
C GLN A 174 -8.40 20.03 13.47
N GLY A 175 -9.30 20.21 12.50
CA GLY A 175 -9.63 21.55 11.99
C GLY A 175 -10.76 21.46 10.97
N ARG A 176 -11.83 22.21 11.20
CA ARG A 176 -13.01 22.28 10.32
C ARG A 176 -12.61 22.93 8.99
N ALA A 177 -12.81 22.21 7.87
CA ALA A 177 -12.85 22.82 6.55
C ALA A 177 -13.95 22.15 5.69
N ASP A 178 -15.07 22.86 5.53
CA ASP A 178 -16.11 22.61 4.54
C ASP A 178 -15.66 23.20 3.18
N ALA A 179 -15.63 22.41 2.10
CA ALA A 179 -15.69 22.90 0.72
C ALA A 179 -15.98 21.73 -0.26
N THR A 180 -16.68 22.03 -1.35
CA THR A 180 -17.36 21.10 -2.28
C THR A 180 -16.58 20.91 -3.60
N GLN A 181 -15.25 21.03 -3.60
CA GLN A 181 -14.39 20.83 -4.77
C GLN A 181 -13.15 20.02 -4.39
N ALA A 182 -12.68 19.17 -5.32
CA ALA A 182 -11.41 18.45 -5.19
C ALA A 182 -10.28 19.46 -4.96
N ARG A 183 -9.65 19.41 -3.80
CA ARG A 183 -8.51 20.25 -3.46
C ARG A 183 -7.39 19.40 -2.93
N LEU A 184 -6.18 19.75 -3.34
CA LEU A 184 -4.99 19.13 -2.84
C LEU A 184 -4.62 19.73 -1.49
N VAL A 185 -4.40 18.88 -0.50
CA VAL A 185 -4.20 19.28 0.87
C VAL A 185 -2.96 18.58 1.43
N THR A 186 -2.04 19.35 1.99
CA THR A 186 -0.90 18.85 2.74
C THR A 186 -1.17 18.95 4.24
N ILE A 187 -0.94 17.85 4.95
CA ILE A 187 -1.18 17.67 6.38
C ILE A 187 0.15 17.36 7.04
N ASP A 188 0.50 18.11 8.07
CA ASP A 188 1.68 17.90 8.90
C ASP A 188 1.33 18.01 10.39
N ARG A 189 2.32 17.88 11.28
CA ARG A 189 2.12 18.04 12.73
C ARG A 189 1.59 19.41 13.18
N ARG A 190 1.60 20.43 12.31
CA ARG A 190 1.12 21.79 12.57
C ARG A 190 -0.30 22.02 12.04
N GLY A 191 -0.87 21.06 11.32
CA GLY A 191 -2.25 21.08 10.84
C GLY A 191 -2.38 20.88 9.34
N THR A 192 -3.49 21.35 8.80
CA THR A 192 -3.90 21.16 7.40
C THR A 192 -3.61 22.44 6.60
N ARG A 193 -2.95 22.33 5.44
CA ARG A 193 -2.66 23.44 4.50
C ARG A 193 -3.07 23.03 3.09
N GLU A 194 -3.59 23.96 2.29
CA GLU A 194 -3.81 23.68 0.87
C GLU A 194 -2.46 23.62 0.16
N ALA A 195 -2.27 22.58 -0.65
CA ALA A 195 -1.09 22.42 -1.49
C ALA A 195 -1.25 23.30 -2.74
N GLN A 196 -0.23 24.12 -3.03
CA GLN A 196 -0.19 24.98 -4.22
C GLN A 196 0.16 24.21 -5.49
#